data_AF-A0A496UPS6-F1
#
_entry.id   AF-A0A496UPS6-F1
#
_cell.length_a   1.000
_cell.length_b   1.000
_cell.length_c   1.000
_cell.angle_alpha   90.00
_cell.angle_beta   90.00
_cell.angle_gamma   90.00
#
_symmetry.space_group_name_H-M   'P 1'
#
loop_
_entity.id
_entity.type
_entity.pdbx_description
1 polymer ?
#
loop_
_entity_poly.entity_id
_entity_poly.type
_entity_poly.pdbx_seq_one_letter_code
_entity_poly.pdbx_strand_id
1 'polypeptide(L)'
;MITHQVQLGIAARVWLAVFVLSCCGLGVSASEDLVLANGLQVRIHGAQEILANDGLLATAVGGPVLLQDDVAAWYPFDESEVLSALIDMRGFHTTVAVDVYILPAPPLVGGRSWSSRNAIFLVPGFGPVAPQTVAYITTHEMGHVLTWACMDDYPHRWSAYLLKRGLESARGDTDLPHAWLPREILAEDFRFLFGGALATATRSIENHDLATPDQVSGLRDLLGGFLESRPEVVSIVRSCAYPNPCNPRTTIRMSLPDDMGAGGMTELRIFDLRGRLVRKLTSDRSGPGAVEIVWDGQDRQGGTVSSGRYLYVMKAGGLTARGAVTLVR
;
A
#
# COMPACT_ATOMS: atom_id res chain seq x y z
N MET A 1 51.22 29.31 4.88
CA MET A 1 50.21 28.88 5.86
C MET A 1 48.85 29.17 5.24
N ILE A 2 48.31 28.27 4.42
CA ILE A 2 47.39 27.17 4.80
C ILE A 2 46.06 27.78 5.27
N THR A 3 45.12 28.02 4.35
CA THR A 3 43.84 27.26 4.14
C THR A 3 42.94 27.25 5.39
N HIS A 4 41.67 27.66 5.33
CA HIS A 4 40.60 27.03 4.55
C HIS A 4 39.41 27.97 4.35
N GLN A 5 38.87 27.97 3.12
CA GLN A 5 37.44 28.15 2.89
C GLN A 5 36.69 26.95 3.49
N VAL A 6 35.56 27.20 4.15
CA VAL A 6 34.47 26.23 4.24
C VAL A 6 33.18 26.93 3.85
N GLN A 7 32.71 26.54 2.68
CA GLN A 7 31.41 26.82 2.12
C GLN A 7 30.43 25.81 2.74
N LEU A 8 29.51 26.29 3.58
CA LEU A 8 28.33 25.55 4.07
C LEU A 8 27.15 26.46 3.73
N GLY A 9 26.18 26.09 2.92
CA GLY A 9 25.62 24.77 2.69
C GLY A 9 24.12 24.96 2.81
N ILE A 10 23.42 24.70 1.71
CA ILE A 10 21.97 24.86 1.52
C ILE A 10 21.24 24.05 2.59
N ALA A 11 20.84 24.67 3.71
CA ALA A 11 20.18 23.99 4.83
C ALA A 11 19.33 24.93 5.72
N ALA A 12 18.75 25.99 5.15
CA ALA A 12 17.99 26.98 5.93
C ALA A 12 16.57 27.27 5.40
N ARG A 13 15.95 26.32 4.69
CA ARG A 13 14.57 26.50 4.14
C ARG A 13 13.53 25.46 4.59
N VAL A 14 13.82 24.64 5.60
CA VAL A 14 12.89 23.56 6.03
C VAL A 14 12.36 23.73 7.48
N TRP A 15 12.75 24.77 8.21
CA TRP A 15 12.42 24.90 9.65
C TRP A 15 11.48 26.06 10.02
N LEU A 16 10.55 26.47 9.14
CA LEU A 16 9.61 27.57 9.44
C LEU A 16 8.14 27.29 9.07
N ALA A 17 7.64 26.07 9.30
CA ALA A 17 6.21 25.77 9.17
C ALA A 17 5.55 25.17 10.43
N VAL A 18 6.28 24.95 11.53
CA VAL A 18 5.76 24.21 12.71
C VAL A 18 5.44 25.11 13.92
N PHE A 19 5.43 26.45 13.78
CA PHE A 19 5.18 27.34 14.93
C PHE A 19 4.34 28.59 14.62
N VAL A 20 3.23 28.46 13.90
CA VAL A 20 2.12 29.44 13.96
C VAL A 20 0.77 28.73 13.75
N LEU A 21 0.33 27.92 14.70
CA LEU A 21 -1.09 27.54 14.84
C LEU A 21 -1.46 27.48 16.33
N SER A 22 -1.29 28.62 16.99
CA SER A 22 -2.03 28.94 18.20
C SER A 22 -2.25 30.44 18.19
N CYS A 23 -3.51 30.83 18.30
CA CYS A 23 -4.07 32.19 18.17
C CYS A 23 -4.38 32.64 16.74
N CYS A 24 -5.67 32.98 16.57
CA CYS A 24 -6.35 33.52 15.40
C CYS A 24 -6.88 32.48 14.41
N GLY A 25 -8.20 32.25 14.49
CA GLY A 25 -8.97 31.53 13.50
C GLY A 25 -8.77 32.15 12.12
N LEU A 26 -8.11 31.39 11.26
CA LEU A 26 -8.05 31.59 9.82
C LEU A 26 -8.30 30.20 9.25
N GLY A 27 -9.44 30.04 8.57
CA GLY A 27 -9.80 28.79 7.92
C GLY A 27 -8.70 28.39 6.95
N VAL A 28 -8.20 27.16 7.11
CA VAL A 28 -7.33 26.53 6.12
C VAL A 28 -8.22 26.26 4.90
N SER A 29 -8.08 27.09 3.88
CA SER A 29 -8.81 27.00 2.62
C SER A 29 -7.79 26.66 1.53
N ALA A 30 -7.59 25.34 1.33
CA ALA A 30 -7.07 24.64 0.14
C ALA A 30 -6.34 23.34 0.56
N SER A 31 -6.54 22.27 -0.21
CA SER A 31 -5.92 20.94 -0.07
C SER A 31 -4.41 20.95 -0.41
N GLU A 32 -3.60 21.46 0.51
CA GLU A 32 -2.14 21.49 0.35
C GLU A 32 -1.50 20.11 0.58
N ASP A 33 -0.45 19.81 -0.17
CA ASP A 33 0.39 18.62 0.05
C ASP A 33 1.29 18.86 1.27
N LEU A 34 1.12 18.04 2.29
CA LEU A 34 1.88 18.09 3.53
C LEU A 34 2.85 16.92 3.61
N VAL A 35 4.09 17.17 4.04
CA VAL A 35 5.04 16.11 4.39
C VAL A 35 5.22 16.11 5.90
N LEU A 36 4.77 15.05 6.56
CA LEU A 36 4.80 14.93 8.01
C LEU A 36 6.19 14.46 8.51
N ALA A 37 6.44 14.59 9.80
CA ALA A 37 7.73 14.22 10.41
C ALA A 37 8.07 12.72 10.26
N ASN A 38 7.05 11.86 10.20
CA ASN A 38 7.16 10.43 9.89
C ASN A 38 7.32 10.14 8.38
N GLY A 39 7.44 11.17 7.54
CA GLY A 39 7.65 11.06 6.09
C GLY A 39 6.39 10.80 5.26
N LEU A 40 5.22 10.62 5.89
CA LEU A 40 3.95 10.54 5.18
C LEU A 40 3.71 11.81 4.35
N GLN A 41 3.30 11.63 3.10
CA GLN A 41 2.89 12.70 2.21
C GLN A 41 1.36 12.70 2.18
N VAL A 42 0.73 13.73 2.74
CA VAL A 42 -0.71 13.77 3.00
C VAL A 42 -1.33 14.93 2.25
N ARG A 43 -2.44 14.66 1.56
CA ARG A 43 -3.38 15.70 1.12
C ARG A 43 -4.73 15.45 1.77
N ILE A 44 -5.32 16.47 2.39
CA ILE A 44 -6.64 16.38 3.00
C ILE A 44 -7.64 17.13 2.12
N HIS A 45 -8.72 16.46 1.78
CA HIS A 45 -9.88 16.98 1.07
C HIS A 45 -11.04 17.13 2.03
N GLY A 46 -11.36 18.38 2.35
CA GLY A 46 -12.43 18.74 3.26
C GLY A 46 -13.83 18.52 2.69
N ALA A 47 -14.82 18.44 3.58
CA ALA A 47 -16.23 18.28 3.20
C ALA A 47 -16.71 19.40 2.27
N GLN A 48 -16.29 20.65 2.52
CA GLN A 48 -16.67 21.80 1.67
C GLN A 48 -16.01 21.75 0.29
N GLU A 49 -14.75 21.30 0.20
CA GLU A 49 -14.06 21.13 -1.08
C GLU A 49 -14.72 20.04 -1.92
N ILE A 50 -15.09 18.92 -1.29
CA ILE A 50 -15.79 17.82 -1.95
C ILE A 50 -17.15 18.28 -2.48
N LEU A 51 -17.93 19.04 -1.70
CA LEU A 51 -19.20 19.60 -2.16
C LEU A 51 -19.05 20.64 -3.27
N ALA A 52 -17.92 21.35 -3.31
CA ALA A 52 -17.63 22.33 -4.35
C ALA A 52 -17.09 21.70 -5.65
N ASN A 53 -16.72 20.42 -5.63
CA ASN A 53 -16.09 19.71 -6.74
C ASN A 53 -16.71 18.32 -6.96
N ASP A 54 -17.83 18.27 -7.70
CA ASP A 54 -18.58 17.05 -8.03
C ASP A 54 -17.73 15.94 -8.69
N GLY A 55 -16.58 16.29 -9.30
CA GLY A 55 -15.69 15.33 -9.96
C GLY A 55 -14.60 14.75 -9.05
N LEU A 56 -14.41 15.28 -7.84
CA LEU A 56 -13.28 14.94 -6.97
C LEU A 56 -13.34 13.48 -6.50
N LEU A 57 -14.45 13.08 -5.89
CA LEU A 57 -14.64 11.70 -5.43
C LEU A 57 -14.67 10.71 -6.60
N ALA A 58 -15.23 11.12 -7.73
CA ALA A 58 -15.31 10.25 -8.90
C ALA A 58 -13.92 9.94 -9.49
N THR A 59 -13.03 10.93 -9.46
CA THR A 59 -11.63 10.77 -9.85
C THR A 59 -10.88 9.86 -8.87
N ALA A 60 -11.12 10.03 -7.57
CA ALA A 60 -10.47 9.26 -6.51
C ALA A 60 -10.81 7.77 -6.55
N VAL A 61 -12.08 7.42 -6.80
CA VAL A 61 -12.57 6.03 -6.78
C VAL A 61 -12.57 5.39 -8.18
N GLY A 62 -12.40 6.17 -9.25
CA GLY A 62 -12.40 5.67 -10.63
C GLY A 62 -13.81 5.38 -11.18
N GLY A 63 -14.81 6.10 -10.69
CA GLY A 63 -16.23 5.95 -11.05
C GLY A 63 -17.13 6.87 -10.24
N PRO A 64 -18.42 7.05 -10.61
CA PRO A 64 -19.31 7.97 -9.91
C PRO A 64 -19.53 7.55 -8.46
N VAL A 65 -19.45 8.51 -7.54
CA VAL A 65 -19.78 8.34 -6.12
C VAL A 65 -21.00 9.18 -5.82
N LEU A 66 -22.10 8.52 -5.40
CA LEU A 66 -23.30 9.21 -4.96
C LEU A 66 -23.34 9.21 -3.43
N LEU A 67 -23.51 10.40 -2.86
CA LEU A 67 -23.66 10.59 -1.41
C LEU A 67 -25.14 10.69 -1.06
N GLN A 68 -25.47 10.45 0.21
CA GLN A 68 -26.84 10.69 0.69
C GLN A 68 -27.20 12.17 0.57
N ASP A 69 -28.45 12.43 0.15
CA ASP A 69 -28.94 13.77 -0.21
C ASP A 69 -29.14 14.70 1.02
N ASP A 70 -29.17 14.14 2.22
CA ASP A 70 -29.42 14.83 3.49
C ASP A 70 -28.12 15.32 4.16
N VAL A 71 -27.20 15.90 3.38
CA VAL A 71 -25.85 16.34 3.83
C VAL A 71 -25.86 17.13 5.15
N ALA A 72 -26.88 17.98 5.38
CA ALA A 72 -27.01 18.78 6.59
C ALA A 72 -27.32 17.97 7.87
N ALA A 73 -27.68 16.69 7.74
CA ALA A 73 -27.90 15.77 8.86
C ALA A 73 -26.60 15.12 9.37
N TRP A 74 -25.49 15.30 8.64
CA TRP A 74 -24.23 14.63 8.91
C TRP A 74 -23.21 15.59 9.49
N TYR A 75 -22.34 15.04 10.34
CA TYR A 75 -21.24 15.75 10.99
C TYR A 75 -19.92 15.18 10.47
N PRO A 76 -19.32 15.84 9.45
CA PRO A 76 -17.99 15.49 8.96
C PRO A 76 -16.96 15.57 10.08
N PHE A 77 -15.90 14.79 9.94
CA PHE A 77 -14.79 14.86 10.89
C PHE A 77 -14.11 16.21 10.79
N ASP A 78 -13.63 16.72 11.91
CA ASP A 78 -12.85 17.95 11.92
C ASP A 78 -11.50 17.73 11.24
N GLU A 79 -11.18 18.55 10.24
CA GLU A 79 -9.96 18.41 9.44
C GLU A 79 -8.69 18.56 10.29
N SER A 80 -8.73 19.40 11.32
CA SER A 80 -7.59 19.63 12.21
C SER A 80 -7.37 18.45 13.14
N GLU A 81 -8.44 17.77 13.58
CA GLU A 81 -8.34 16.54 14.38
C GLU A 81 -7.82 15.37 13.54
N VAL A 82 -8.26 15.24 12.29
CA VAL A 82 -7.74 14.25 11.33
C VAL A 82 -6.25 14.48 11.08
N LEU A 83 -5.85 15.73 10.80
CA LEU A 83 -4.45 16.08 10.62
C LEU A 83 -3.62 15.79 11.89
N SER A 84 -4.13 16.14 13.06
CA SER A 84 -3.47 15.86 14.34
C SER A 84 -3.25 14.37 14.54
N ALA A 85 -4.25 13.54 14.22
CA ALA A 85 -4.13 12.09 14.34
C ALA A 85 -3.01 11.51 13.45
N LEU A 86 -2.83 12.04 12.23
CA LEU A 86 -1.77 11.65 11.30
C LEU A 86 -0.38 12.16 11.73
N ILE A 87 -0.31 13.38 12.27
CA ILE A 87 0.92 13.96 12.83
C ILE A 87 1.42 13.14 14.02
N ASP A 88 0.52 12.69 14.88
CA ASP A 88 0.86 11.94 16.10
C ASP A 88 1.33 10.50 15.83
N MET A 89 1.19 10.02 14.59
CA MET A 89 1.72 8.73 14.19
C MET A 89 3.25 8.73 14.23
N ARG A 90 3.85 7.82 15.01
CA ARG A 90 5.28 7.84 15.35
C ARG A 90 5.93 6.47 15.38
N GLY A 91 7.26 6.45 15.30
CA GLY A 91 8.08 5.25 15.40
C GLY A 91 8.24 4.50 14.08
N PHE A 92 8.10 5.21 12.96
CA PHE A 92 8.48 4.78 11.62
C PHE A 92 8.84 6.01 10.78
N HIS A 93 9.52 5.79 9.66
CA HIS A 93 9.64 6.75 8.58
C HIS A 93 9.20 6.10 7.26
N THR A 94 8.48 6.82 6.40
CA THR A 94 7.98 6.29 5.14
C THR A 94 8.00 7.33 4.02
N THR A 95 7.69 6.92 2.79
CA THR A 95 7.47 7.81 1.64
C THR A 95 6.10 7.62 1.01
N VAL A 96 5.17 7.00 1.75
CA VAL A 96 3.80 6.75 1.30
C VAL A 96 3.07 8.07 1.13
N ALA A 97 2.41 8.21 -0.02
CA ALA A 97 1.50 9.31 -0.31
C ALA A 97 0.05 8.84 -0.11
N VAL A 98 -0.77 9.71 0.47
CA VAL A 98 -2.16 9.41 0.80
C VAL A 98 -3.05 10.64 0.65
N ASP A 99 -4.17 10.44 -0.04
CA ASP A 99 -5.27 11.40 -0.13
C ASP A 99 -6.35 11.03 0.90
N VAL A 100 -6.72 11.99 1.75
CA VAL A 100 -7.68 11.82 2.84
C VAL A 100 -8.96 12.57 2.48
N TYR A 101 -10.06 11.85 2.27
CA TYR A 101 -11.34 12.46 1.90
C TYR A 101 -12.28 12.47 3.11
N ILE A 102 -12.58 13.65 3.63
CA ILE A 102 -13.53 13.82 4.73
C ILE A 102 -14.92 14.03 4.14
N LEU A 103 -15.72 12.96 4.13
CA LEU A 103 -16.97 12.95 3.39
C LEU A 103 -18.02 13.86 4.05
N PRO A 104 -18.77 14.65 3.26
CA PRO A 104 -19.84 15.50 3.78
C PRO A 104 -21.08 14.69 4.18
N ALA A 105 -21.29 13.52 3.56
CA ALA A 105 -22.37 12.58 3.84
C ALA A 105 -21.89 11.16 3.48
N PRO A 106 -22.48 10.09 4.05
CA PRO A 106 -22.14 8.73 3.68
C PRO A 106 -22.50 8.41 2.22
N PRO A 107 -21.79 7.49 1.55
CA PRO A 107 -22.16 7.01 0.22
C PRO A 107 -23.51 6.26 0.21
N LEU A 108 -24.28 6.36 -0.88
CA LEU A 108 -25.57 5.67 -1.06
C LEU A 108 -25.44 4.15 -1.15
N VAL A 109 -24.34 3.65 -1.73
CA VAL A 109 -24.07 2.22 -1.84
C VAL A 109 -23.09 1.84 -0.75
N GLY A 110 -23.58 1.23 0.33
CA GLY A 110 -22.73 0.70 1.39
C GLY A 110 -22.01 -0.57 0.92
N GLY A 111 -20.68 -0.55 0.85
CA GLY A 111 -19.93 -1.75 0.50
C GLY A 111 -18.41 -1.63 0.64
N ARG A 112 -17.89 -2.19 1.74
CA ARG A 112 -16.50 -2.53 2.08
C ARG A 112 -15.53 -1.34 2.18
N SER A 113 -14.71 -1.34 3.24
CA SER A 113 -13.65 -0.38 3.61
C SER A 113 -13.34 0.61 2.49
N TRP A 114 -13.74 1.87 2.70
CA TRP A 114 -13.43 2.95 1.78
C TRP A 114 -12.01 3.43 2.04
N SER A 115 -11.07 2.54 1.78
CA SER A 115 -9.71 2.88 1.47
C SER A 115 -9.47 2.48 0.01
N SER A 116 -8.68 3.25 -0.72
CA SER A 116 -8.10 2.83 -2.00
C SER A 116 -6.57 2.87 -1.87
N ARG A 117 -5.80 2.28 -2.80
CA ARG A 117 -4.35 2.03 -2.66
C ARG A 117 -3.55 3.17 -2.00
N ASN A 118 -3.93 4.42 -2.28
CA ASN A 118 -3.34 5.64 -1.74
C ASN A 118 -4.39 6.62 -1.20
N ALA A 119 -5.57 6.16 -0.75
CA ALA A 119 -6.59 7.05 -0.21
C ALA A 119 -7.35 6.45 0.98
N ILE A 120 -7.80 7.30 1.88
CA ILE A 120 -8.77 6.97 2.93
C ILE A 120 -9.99 7.87 2.79
N PHE A 121 -11.18 7.32 3.05
CA PHE A 121 -12.43 8.08 3.02
C PHE A 121 -13.10 8.00 4.39
N LEU A 122 -13.18 9.13 5.08
CA LEU A 122 -13.70 9.24 6.44
C LEU A 122 -15.19 9.58 6.36
N VAL A 123 -16.02 8.62 6.75
CA VAL A 123 -17.48 8.74 6.73
C VAL A 123 -17.95 9.56 7.94
N PRO A 124 -18.86 10.54 7.76
CA PRO A 124 -19.32 11.41 8.84
C PRO A 124 -20.20 10.67 9.86
N GLY A 125 -20.32 11.25 11.06
CA GLY A 125 -21.24 10.79 12.09
C GLY A 125 -22.62 11.45 12.03
N PHE A 126 -23.55 11.01 12.87
CA PHE A 126 -24.86 11.65 13.10
C PHE A 126 -24.81 12.83 14.09
N GLY A 127 -23.62 13.14 14.61
CA GLY A 127 -23.38 14.16 15.63
C GLY A 127 -21.87 14.43 15.76
N PRO A 128 -21.47 15.41 16.58
CA PRO A 128 -20.06 15.68 16.83
C PRO A 128 -19.32 14.41 17.24
N VAL A 129 -18.24 14.12 16.53
CA VAL A 129 -17.42 12.93 16.74
C VAL A 129 -16.34 13.26 17.74
N ALA A 130 -16.13 12.41 18.75
CA ALA A 130 -15.11 12.66 19.75
C ALA A 130 -13.69 12.57 19.14
N PRO A 131 -12.72 13.39 19.59
CA PRO A 131 -11.35 13.36 19.06
C PRO A 131 -10.69 11.98 19.13
N GLN A 132 -11.02 11.19 20.16
CA GLN A 132 -10.57 9.80 20.29
C GLN A 132 -11.07 8.93 19.14
N THR A 133 -12.33 9.10 18.74
CA THR A 133 -12.93 8.34 17.64
C THR A 133 -12.37 8.79 16.30
N VAL A 134 -12.15 10.10 16.10
CA VAL A 134 -11.49 10.62 14.90
C VAL A 134 -10.08 10.04 14.79
N ALA A 135 -9.29 10.09 15.87
CA ALA A 135 -7.94 9.55 15.89
C ALA A 135 -7.92 8.04 15.64
N TYR A 136 -8.82 7.29 16.29
CA TYR A 136 -8.97 5.85 16.12
C TYR A 136 -9.23 5.49 14.65
N ILE A 137 -10.28 6.07 14.04
CA ILE A 137 -10.71 5.71 12.68
C ILE A 137 -9.64 6.13 11.68
N THR A 138 -9.13 7.36 11.79
CA THR A 138 -8.12 7.89 10.86
C THR A 138 -6.87 7.01 10.82
N THR A 139 -6.38 6.61 11.98
CA THR A 139 -5.15 5.80 12.08
C THR A 139 -5.38 4.33 11.73
N HIS A 140 -6.59 3.79 11.95
CA HIS A 140 -6.98 2.46 11.44
C HIS A 140 -6.98 2.44 9.91
N GLU A 141 -7.69 3.38 9.26
CA GLU A 141 -7.75 3.47 7.80
C GLU A 141 -6.37 3.71 7.19
N MET A 142 -5.52 4.51 7.87
CA MET A 142 -4.12 4.65 7.48
C MET A 142 -3.38 3.31 7.54
N GLY A 143 -3.68 2.45 8.51
CA GLY A 143 -3.14 1.09 8.61
C GLY A 143 -3.41 0.26 7.34
N HIS A 144 -4.56 0.43 6.69
CA HIS A 144 -4.83 -0.22 5.40
C HIS A 144 -3.95 0.31 4.26
N VAL A 145 -3.79 1.63 4.16
CA VAL A 145 -2.91 2.26 3.16
C VAL A 145 -1.47 1.83 3.36
N LEU A 146 -0.99 1.83 4.60
CA LEU A 146 0.35 1.36 4.95
C LEU A 146 0.52 -0.12 4.60
N THR A 147 -0.47 -0.96 4.90
CA THR A 147 -0.47 -2.37 4.51
C THR A 147 -0.34 -2.54 3.00
N TRP A 148 -1.10 -1.78 2.21
CA TRP A 148 -0.98 -1.82 0.76
C TRP A 148 0.41 -1.40 0.28
N ALA A 149 0.97 -0.35 0.84
CA ALA A 149 2.27 0.15 0.45
C ALA A 149 3.42 -0.82 0.80
N CYS A 150 3.35 -1.46 1.98
CA CYS A 150 4.49 -2.19 2.52
C CYS A 150 4.31 -3.71 2.56
N MET A 151 3.13 -4.28 2.26
CA MET A 151 2.87 -5.72 2.38
C MET A 151 2.40 -6.39 1.09
N ASP A 152 1.52 -5.74 0.31
CA ASP A 152 0.75 -6.42 -0.74
C ASP A 152 1.60 -6.94 -1.91
N ASP A 153 2.68 -6.24 -2.25
CA ASP A 153 3.65 -6.66 -3.27
C ASP A 153 4.77 -7.55 -2.70
N TYR A 154 4.74 -7.86 -1.40
CA TYR A 154 5.81 -8.58 -0.68
C TYR A 154 5.26 -9.78 0.12
N PRO A 155 4.99 -10.93 -0.54
CA PRO A 155 4.39 -12.09 0.11
C PRO A 155 5.12 -12.59 1.37
N HIS A 156 6.45 -12.46 1.42
CA HIS A 156 7.25 -12.87 2.57
C HIS A 156 6.97 -12.03 3.82
N ARG A 157 6.57 -10.75 3.68
CA ARG A 157 6.22 -9.88 4.81
C ARG A 157 4.93 -10.32 5.47
N TRP A 158 3.95 -10.72 4.66
CA TRP A 158 2.73 -11.37 5.16
C TRP A 158 3.06 -12.64 5.95
N SER A 159 3.90 -13.53 5.42
CA SER A 159 4.32 -14.73 6.14
C SER A 159 5.03 -14.41 7.46
N ALA A 160 5.93 -13.43 7.47
CA ALA A 160 6.64 -13.00 8.67
C ALA A 160 5.68 -12.42 9.72
N TYR A 161 4.74 -11.56 9.30
CA TYR A 161 3.74 -10.98 10.18
C TYR A 161 2.80 -12.03 10.79
N LEU A 162 2.24 -12.92 9.96
CA LEU A 162 1.34 -13.98 10.42
C LEU A 162 2.04 -14.91 11.42
N LEU A 163 3.28 -15.32 11.12
CA LEU A 163 4.09 -16.09 12.05
C LEU A 163 4.32 -15.33 13.37
N LYS A 164 4.62 -14.03 13.29
CA LYS A 164 4.84 -13.17 14.47
C LYS A 164 3.59 -13.05 15.34
N ARG A 165 2.40 -12.95 14.73
CA ARG A 165 1.12 -12.90 15.44
C ARG A 165 0.55 -14.27 15.82
N GLY A 166 1.16 -15.37 15.37
CA GLY A 166 0.63 -16.71 15.58
C GLY A 166 -0.69 -16.94 14.85
N LEU A 167 -0.89 -16.26 13.72
CA LEU A 167 -2.07 -16.40 12.87
C LEU A 167 -1.82 -17.47 11.80
N GLU A 168 -2.81 -18.32 11.55
CA GLU A 168 -2.76 -19.26 10.43
C GLU A 168 -2.87 -18.52 9.09
N SER A 169 -2.40 -19.14 8.00
CA SER A 169 -2.31 -18.48 6.69
C SER A 169 -3.69 -18.16 6.10
N ALA A 170 -4.25 -16.98 6.40
CA ALA A 170 -5.56 -16.58 5.90
C ALA A 170 -5.55 -16.08 4.43
N ARG A 171 -4.68 -16.61 3.57
CA ARG A 171 -4.90 -16.50 2.12
C ARG A 171 -5.92 -17.57 1.73
N GLY A 172 -7.19 -17.40 2.11
CA GLY A 172 -8.24 -18.30 1.64
C GLY A 172 -9.60 -18.25 2.31
N ASP A 173 -9.71 -17.89 3.59
CA ASP A 173 -11.01 -17.94 4.29
C ASP A 173 -11.79 -16.62 4.13
N THR A 174 -12.75 -16.62 3.22
CA THR A 174 -13.72 -15.52 3.05
C THR A 174 -14.83 -15.52 4.11
N ASP A 175 -14.82 -16.48 5.04
CA ASP A 175 -15.89 -16.72 6.01
C ASP A 175 -15.57 -16.24 7.43
N LEU A 176 -14.39 -15.63 7.64
CA LEU A 176 -14.05 -15.03 8.94
C LEU A 176 -14.85 -13.74 9.18
N PRO A 177 -15.29 -13.46 10.43
CA PRO A 177 -15.83 -12.16 10.78
C PRO A 177 -14.83 -11.04 10.47
N HIS A 178 -15.32 -9.85 10.13
CA HIS A 178 -14.50 -8.72 9.66
C HIS A 178 -13.26 -8.47 10.54
N ALA A 179 -13.45 -8.32 11.85
CA ALA A 179 -12.36 -8.12 12.82
C ALA A 179 -11.27 -9.20 12.74
N TRP A 180 -11.61 -10.44 12.37
CA TRP A 180 -10.69 -11.57 12.35
C TRP A 180 -9.93 -11.76 11.03
N LEU A 181 -10.19 -10.91 10.04
CA LEU A 181 -9.41 -10.90 8.81
C LEU A 181 -7.99 -10.37 9.11
N PRO A 182 -6.89 -11.04 8.71
CA PRO A 182 -5.55 -10.57 9.07
C PRO A 182 -5.18 -9.18 8.57
N ARG A 183 -5.88 -8.68 7.55
CA ARG A 183 -5.73 -7.30 7.10
C ARG A 183 -6.35 -6.30 8.06
N GLU A 184 -7.48 -6.61 8.68
CA GLU A 184 -8.10 -5.80 9.73
C GLU A 184 -7.25 -5.84 10.99
N ILE A 185 -6.82 -7.04 11.41
CA ILE A 185 -5.88 -7.20 12.55
C ILE A 185 -4.60 -6.38 12.31
N LEU A 186 -4.05 -6.39 11.10
CA LEU A 186 -2.85 -5.63 10.79
C LEU A 186 -3.08 -4.11 10.79
N ALA A 187 -4.23 -3.63 10.30
CA ALA A 187 -4.58 -2.22 10.38
C ALA A 187 -4.74 -1.75 11.83
N GLU A 188 -5.38 -2.57 12.66
CA GLU A 188 -5.48 -2.40 14.10
C GLU A 188 -4.11 -2.41 14.79
N ASP A 189 -3.23 -3.35 14.42
CA ASP A 189 -1.84 -3.41 14.92
C ASP A 189 -1.07 -2.14 14.53
N PHE A 190 -1.24 -1.60 13.32
CA PHE A 190 -0.63 -0.34 12.90
C PHE A 190 -1.15 0.85 13.73
N ARG A 191 -2.47 0.96 13.88
CA ARG A 191 -3.10 1.98 14.74
C ARG A 191 -2.54 1.91 16.15
N PHE A 192 -2.56 0.73 16.75
CA PHE A 192 -2.20 0.54 18.16
C PHE A 192 -0.72 0.79 18.41
N LEU A 193 0.16 0.32 17.52
CA LEU A 193 1.59 0.49 17.69
C LEU A 193 2.02 1.91 17.33
N PHE A 194 1.59 2.44 16.19
CA PHE A 194 2.16 3.67 15.66
C PHE A 194 1.30 4.91 15.88
N GLY A 195 0.03 4.78 16.27
CA GLY A 195 -0.87 5.91 16.50
C GLY A 195 -0.57 6.77 17.74
N GLY A 196 -1.16 7.95 17.79
CA GLY A 196 -1.14 8.90 18.92
C GLY A 196 -1.81 8.38 20.19
N ALA A 197 -1.64 9.08 21.32
CA ALA A 197 -2.23 8.65 22.61
C ALA A 197 -3.76 8.49 22.56
N LEU A 198 -4.44 9.30 21.74
CA LEU A 198 -5.89 9.19 21.51
C LEU A 198 -6.26 7.95 20.69
N ALA A 199 -5.38 7.52 19.79
CA ALA A 199 -5.59 6.37 18.93
C ALA A 199 -5.26 5.03 19.60
N THR A 200 -4.46 4.96 20.66
CA THR A 200 -3.91 3.69 21.21
C THR A 200 -4.61 3.19 22.47
N ALA A 201 -5.87 3.57 22.73
CA ALA A 201 -6.56 3.15 23.94
C ALA A 201 -6.76 1.61 23.99
N THR A 202 -6.21 0.91 24.98
CA THR A 202 -6.14 -0.58 25.04
C THR A 202 -7.50 -1.30 24.99
N ARG A 203 -8.61 -0.65 25.34
CA ARG A 203 -9.96 -1.25 25.29
C ARG A 203 -10.64 -1.12 23.92
N SER A 204 -9.90 -0.70 22.89
CA SER A 204 -10.42 -0.44 21.54
C SER A 204 -9.97 -1.46 20.50
N ILE A 205 -9.22 -2.50 20.88
CA ILE A 205 -8.81 -3.53 19.93
C ILE A 205 -9.98 -4.47 19.68
N GLU A 206 -10.41 -4.67 18.44
CA GLU A 206 -11.58 -5.51 18.16
C GLU A 206 -11.35 -7.00 18.50
N ASN A 207 -10.12 -7.48 18.37
CA ASN A 207 -9.73 -8.87 18.63
C ASN A 207 -9.32 -9.11 20.08
N HIS A 208 -10.27 -9.06 21.01
CA HIS A 208 -9.99 -9.19 22.45
C HIS A 208 -9.31 -10.51 22.86
N ASP A 209 -9.43 -11.59 22.07
CA ASP A 209 -8.79 -12.87 22.38
C ASP A 209 -7.32 -12.94 21.94
N LEU A 210 -6.83 -11.96 21.17
CA LEU A 210 -5.42 -11.85 20.82
C LEU A 210 -4.67 -11.02 21.86
N ALA A 211 -3.41 -11.40 22.15
CA ALA A 211 -2.50 -10.54 22.88
C ALA A 211 -2.40 -9.18 22.19
N THR A 212 -2.34 -8.10 22.97
CA THR A 212 -2.24 -6.76 22.40
C THR A 212 -0.91 -6.60 21.65
N PRO A 213 -0.84 -5.78 20.60
CA PRO A 213 0.32 -5.78 19.70
C PRO A 213 1.65 -5.44 20.38
N ASP A 214 1.62 -4.61 21.42
CA ASP A 214 2.78 -4.27 22.25
C ASP A 214 3.30 -5.45 23.10
N GLN A 215 2.47 -6.45 23.37
CA GLN A 215 2.85 -7.67 24.09
C GLN A 215 3.57 -8.68 23.18
N VAL A 216 3.51 -8.50 21.86
CA VAL A 216 4.17 -9.38 20.90
C VAL A 216 5.60 -8.92 20.64
N SER A 217 6.56 -9.62 21.25
CA SER A 217 7.98 -9.26 21.22
C SER A 217 8.52 -9.02 19.81
N GLY A 218 8.97 -7.79 19.52
CA GLY A 218 9.56 -7.39 18.24
C GLY A 218 8.57 -7.26 17.08
N LEU A 219 7.26 -7.20 17.34
CA LEU A 219 6.25 -6.91 16.31
C LEU A 219 6.36 -5.47 15.80
N ARG A 220 6.52 -4.50 16.72
CA ARG A 220 6.72 -3.09 16.38
C ARG A 220 7.92 -2.91 15.43
N ASP A 221 9.06 -3.50 15.78
CA ASP A 221 10.29 -3.37 14.99
C ASP A 221 10.16 -4.03 13.61
N LEU A 222 9.44 -5.16 13.53
CA LEU A 222 9.15 -5.83 12.26
C LEU A 222 8.32 -4.92 11.33
N LEU A 223 7.22 -4.36 11.84
CA LEU A 223 6.32 -3.52 11.04
C LEU A 223 6.96 -2.17 10.70
N GLY A 224 7.67 -1.55 11.67
CA GLY A 224 8.42 -0.31 11.44
C GLY A 224 9.50 -0.51 10.38
N GLY A 225 10.22 -1.64 10.44
CA GLY A 225 11.21 -2.01 9.43
C GLY A 225 10.63 -2.17 8.02
N PHE A 226 9.40 -2.67 7.88
CA PHE A 226 8.73 -2.74 6.57
C PHE A 226 8.38 -1.37 5.99
N LEU A 227 8.09 -0.38 6.85
CA LEU A 227 7.80 0.99 6.44
C LEU A 227 9.05 1.80 6.08
N GLU A 228 10.13 1.58 6.83
CA GLU A 228 11.43 2.22 6.61
C GLU A 228 12.21 1.59 5.45
N SER A 229 11.97 0.31 5.19
CA SER A 229 12.52 -0.33 4.02
C SER A 229 12.03 0.40 2.77
N ARG A 230 12.96 1.10 2.11
CA ARG A 230 12.78 1.58 0.73
C ARG A 230 12.16 0.44 -0.09
N PRO A 231 11.28 0.72 -1.07
CA PRO A 231 10.71 -0.33 -1.92
C PRO A 231 11.86 -1.25 -2.28
N GLU A 232 11.76 -2.54 -1.88
CA GLU A 232 12.90 -3.46 -2.01
C GLU A 232 13.44 -3.22 -3.40
N VAL A 233 14.71 -2.84 -3.49
CA VAL A 233 15.36 -2.61 -4.78
C VAL A 233 14.97 -3.81 -5.60
N VAL A 234 14.10 -3.60 -6.60
CA VAL A 234 13.60 -4.67 -7.44
C VAL A 234 14.85 -5.30 -7.98
N SER A 235 15.24 -6.44 -7.41
CA SER A 235 16.55 -6.97 -7.69
C SER A 235 16.38 -7.62 -9.05
N ILE A 236 16.93 -6.93 -10.04
CA ILE A 236 16.93 -7.40 -11.41
C ILE A 236 17.88 -8.59 -11.43
N VAL A 237 17.29 -9.77 -11.38
CA VAL A 237 18.01 -11.04 -11.46
C VAL A 237 18.12 -11.47 -12.91
N ARG A 238 19.14 -12.26 -13.21
CA ARG A 238 19.37 -12.78 -14.56
C ARG A 238 18.27 -13.78 -14.92
N SER A 239 17.80 -13.68 -16.17
CA SER A 239 16.96 -14.71 -16.79
C SER A 239 17.48 -15.12 -18.16
N CYS A 240 17.09 -16.31 -18.57
CA CYS A 240 17.31 -16.82 -19.92
C CYS A 240 16.06 -17.51 -20.45
N ALA A 241 15.86 -17.43 -21.76
CA ALA A 241 14.89 -18.26 -22.47
C ALA A 241 15.68 -19.31 -23.26
N TYR A 242 15.36 -20.58 -23.09
CA TYR A 242 16.00 -21.67 -23.83
C TYR A 242 14.98 -22.75 -24.24
N PRO A 243 14.97 -23.18 -25.51
CA PRO A 243 15.74 -22.61 -26.61
C PRO A 243 15.30 -21.17 -26.94
N ASN A 244 16.22 -20.35 -27.46
CA ASN A 244 15.95 -19.03 -28.02
C ASN A 244 16.96 -18.77 -29.16
N PRO A 245 16.53 -18.80 -30.44
CA PRO A 245 15.13 -18.86 -30.89
C PRO A 245 14.40 -20.18 -30.57
N CYS A 246 13.08 -20.14 -30.39
CA CYS A 246 12.22 -21.30 -30.08
C CYS A 246 11.24 -21.66 -31.21
N ASN A 247 10.81 -22.92 -31.28
CA ASN A 247 9.73 -23.39 -32.17
C ASN A 247 8.83 -24.44 -31.48
N PRO A 248 7.60 -24.09 -31.10
CA PRO A 248 7.20 -22.81 -30.52
C PRO A 248 7.49 -22.75 -29.01
N ARG A 249 8.02 -23.83 -28.42
CA ARG A 249 8.17 -24.01 -26.98
C ARG A 249 9.52 -23.50 -26.48
N THR A 250 9.50 -22.70 -25.41
CA THR A 250 10.70 -22.25 -24.68
C THR A 250 10.48 -22.38 -23.18
N THR A 251 11.57 -22.58 -22.44
CA THR A 251 11.60 -22.46 -20.98
C THR A 251 12.24 -21.14 -20.63
N ILE A 252 11.53 -20.30 -19.88
CA ILE A 252 12.08 -19.07 -19.30
C ILE A 252 12.49 -19.39 -17.87
N ARG A 253 13.78 -19.21 -17.58
CA ARG A 253 14.39 -19.47 -16.29
C ARG A 253 14.86 -18.16 -15.65
N MET A 254 14.59 -18.01 -14.36
CA MET A 254 15.11 -16.97 -13.49
C MET A 254 16.03 -17.61 -12.45
N SER A 255 17.25 -17.09 -12.31
CA SER A 255 18.15 -17.52 -11.23
C SER A 255 17.75 -16.84 -9.92
N LEU A 256 17.72 -17.62 -8.84
CA LEU A 256 17.49 -17.13 -7.48
C LEU A 256 18.83 -17.07 -6.73
N PRO A 257 19.03 -16.12 -5.81
CA PRO A 257 20.10 -16.20 -4.82
C PRO A 257 20.04 -17.50 -4.00
N ASP A 258 21.19 -18.04 -3.60
CA ASP A 258 21.31 -19.35 -2.92
C ASP A 258 20.57 -19.42 -1.57
N ASP A 259 20.36 -18.26 -0.93
CA ASP A 259 19.63 -18.07 0.33
C ASP A 259 18.13 -17.81 0.12
N MET A 260 17.67 -17.69 -1.12
CA MET A 260 16.26 -17.46 -1.45
C MET A 260 15.58 -18.70 -2.04
N GLY A 261 14.59 -19.22 -1.33
CA GLY A 261 13.52 -20.02 -1.94
C GLY A 261 12.53 -19.11 -2.65
N ALA A 262 11.93 -19.54 -3.78
CA ALA A 262 10.85 -18.79 -4.42
C ALA A 262 9.53 -18.95 -3.64
N GLY A 263 9.50 -18.44 -2.41
CA GLY A 263 8.30 -18.42 -1.59
C GLY A 263 7.18 -17.66 -2.30
N GLY A 264 6.18 -18.39 -2.80
CA GLY A 264 4.97 -17.83 -3.40
C GLY A 264 4.78 -18.13 -4.89
N MET A 265 3.66 -17.64 -5.44
CA MET A 265 3.30 -17.83 -6.85
C MET A 265 4.24 -17.02 -7.75
N THR A 266 4.87 -17.69 -8.72
CA THR A 266 5.63 -17.02 -9.78
C THR A 266 4.72 -16.66 -10.94
N GLU A 267 4.89 -15.46 -11.49
CA GLU A 267 4.12 -14.98 -12.63
C GLU A 267 5.05 -14.61 -13.80
N LEU A 268 4.74 -15.10 -14.98
CA LEU A 268 5.36 -14.72 -16.25
C LEU A 268 4.32 -14.00 -17.12
N ARG A 269 4.66 -12.78 -17.55
CA ARG A 269 3.88 -12.00 -18.52
C ARG A 269 4.67 -11.85 -19.80
N ILE A 270 4.04 -12.12 -20.93
CA ILE A 270 4.64 -12.06 -22.27
C ILE A 270 3.92 -10.97 -23.07
N PHE A 271 4.68 -10.15 -23.76
CA PHE A 271 4.22 -9.00 -24.50
C PHE A 271 4.72 -9.02 -25.94
N ASP A 272 3.93 -8.48 -26.86
CA ASP A 272 4.42 -8.16 -28.19
C ASP A 272 5.23 -6.84 -28.19
N LEU A 273 5.82 -6.49 -29.33
CA LEU A 273 6.63 -5.27 -29.46
C LEU A 273 5.81 -3.97 -29.34
N ARG A 274 4.47 -4.05 -29.37
CA ARG A 274 3.58 -2.91 -29.13
C ARG A 274 3.22 -2.78 -27.65
N GLY A 275 3.78 -3.63 -26.79
CA GLY A 275 3.49 -3.67 -25.35
C GLY A 275 2.17 -4.35 -25.00
N ARG A 276 1.47 -4.98 -25.95
CA ARG A 276 0.22 -5.70 -25.65
C ARG A 276 0.53 -7.01 -24.96
N LEU A 277 -0.21 -7.31 -23.89
CA LEU A 277 -0.10 -8.59 -23.18
C LEU A 277 -0.60 -9.73 -24.08
N VAL A 278 0.30 -10.65 -24.40
CA VAL A 278 0.04 -11.85 -25.21
C VAL A 278 -0.44 -12.99 -24.33
N ARG A 279 0.29 -13.27 -23.23
CA ARG A 279 0.00 -14.38 -22.31
C ARG A 279 0.45 -14.02 -20.90
N LYS A 280 -0.33 -14.47 -19.91
CA LYS A 280 0.07 -14.54 -18.50
C LYS A 280 0.08 -16.02 -18.09
N LEU A 281 1.17 -16.44 -17.46
CA LEU A 281 1.38 -17.80 -16.96
C LEU A 281 1.77 -17.70 -15.49
N THR A 282 1.28 -18.64 -14.67
CA THR A 282 1.62 -18.73 -13.25
C THR A 282 2.17 -20.11 -12.94
N SER A 283 3.13 -20.19 -12.04
CA SER A 283 3.74 -21.43 -11.60
C SER A 283 3.98 -21.40 -10.11
N ASP A 284 3.62 -22.50 -9.45
CA ASP A 284 3.99 -22.85 -8.08
C ASP A 284 5.29 -23.68 -8.04
N ARG A 285 5.82 -24.08 -9.21
CA ARG A 285 7.03 -24.90 -9.31
C ARG A 285 8.27 -24.05 -9.11
N SER A 286 8.87 -24.19 -7.93
CA SER A 286 10.17 -23.63 -7.57
C SER A 286 11.17 -24.74 -7.24
N GLY A 287 12.36 -24.70 -7.84
CA GLY A 287 13.49 -25.54 -7.44
C GLY A 287 14.53 -24.71 -6.66
N PRO A 288 15.47 -25.35 -5.94
CA PRO A 288 16.59 -24.63 -5.33
C PRO A 288 17.37 -23.85 -6.40
N GLY A 289 17.58 -22.54 -6.17
CA GLY A 289 18.42 -21.68 -7.01
C GLY A 289 17.80 -21.22 -8.35
N ALA A 290 16.59 -21.65 -8.72
CA ALA A 290 15.93 -21.16 -9.94
C ALA A 290 14.40 -21.38 -9.98
N VAL A 291 13.72 -20.54 -10.75
CA VAL A 291 12.32 -20.75 -11.18
C VAL A 291 12.24 -20.85 -12.69
N GLU A 292 11.37 -21.75 -13.17
CA GLU A 292 11.17 -22.01 -14.60
C GLU A 292 9.69 -21.98 -14.97
N ILE A 293 9.35 -21.28 -16.05
CA ILE A 293 8.02 -21.30 -16.66
C ILE A 293 8.16 -21.59 -18.16
N VAL A 294 7.37 -22.54 -18.64
CA VAL A 294 7.31 -22.91 -20.05
C VAL A 294 6.28 -22.07 -20.79
N TRP A 295 6.69 -21.45 -21.90
CA TRP A 295 5.76 -20.86 -22.86
C TRP A 295 5.76 -21.70 -24.15
N ASP A 296 4.56 -21.98 -24.66
CA ASP A 296 4.30 -22.83 -25.82
C ASP A 296 4.03 -22.03 -27.12
N GLY A 297 4.23 -20.71 -27.09
CA GLY A 297 3.98 -19.85 -28.23
C GLY A 297 2.49 -19.63 -28.51
N GLN A 298 1.64 -19.70 -27.48
CA GLN A 298 0.22 -19.38 -27.54
C GLN A 298 -0.12 -18.07 -26.82
N ASP A 299 -1.18 -17.40 -27.27
CA ASP A 299 -1.79 -16.24 -26.62
C ASP A 299 -2.81 -16.65 -25.54
N ARG A 300 -3.48 -15.68 -24.92
CA ARG A 300 -4.51 -15.92 -23.88
C ARG A 300 -5.72 -16.75 -24.36
N GLN A 301 -6.01 -16.77 -25.65
CA GLN A 301 -7.13 -17.53 -26.24
C GLN A 301 -6.72 -18.94 -26.67
N GLY A 302 -5.45 -19.31 -26.47
CA GLY A 302 -4.88 -20.58 -26.97
C GLY A 302 -4.52 -20.52 -28.45
N GLY A 303 -4.63 -19.35 -29.08
CA GLY A 303 -4.23 -19.11 -30.45
C GLY A 303 -2.71 -19.11 -30.58
N THR A 304 -2.19 -19.67 -31.67
CA THR A 304 -0.76 -19.62 -31.96
C THR A 304 -0.35 -18.21 -32.38
N VAL A 305 0.73 -17.69 -31.80
CA VAL A 305 1.25 -16.35 -32.15
C VAL A 305 2.19 -16.39 -33.37
N SER A 306 2.37 -15.27 -34.06
CA SER A 306 3.25 -15.20 -35.23
C SER A 306 4.73 -15.35 -34.86
N SER A 307 5.56 -15.79 -35.81
CA SER A 307 7.02 -15.64 -35.71
C SER A 307 7.40 -14.19 -35.40
N GLY A 308 8.37 -13.99 -34.52
CA GLY A 308 8.77 -12.65 -34.08
C GLY A 308 9.39 -12.61 -32.70
N ARG A 309 9.72 -11.40 -32.26
CA ARG A 309 10.31 -11.15 -30.95
C ARG A 309 9.22 -10.77 -29.94
N TYR A 310 9.26 -11.40 -28.79
CA TYR A 310 8.38 -11.16 -27.66
C TYR A 310 9.19 -10.74 -26.45
N LEU A 311 8.66 -9.80 -25.68
CA LEU A 311 9.25 -9.37 -24.42
C LEU A 311 8.59 -10.11 -23.28
N TYR A 312 9.32 -10.38 -22.21
CA TYR A 312 8.73 -10.96 -21.03
C TYR A 312 9.18 -10.27 -19.75
N VAL A 313 8.30 -10.32 -18.75
CA VAL A 313 8.57 -9.95 -17.36
C VAL A 313 8.19 -11.15 -16.51
N MET A 314 9.14 -11.65 -15.72
CA MET A 314 8.90 -12.70 -14.73
C MET A 314 9.05 -12.11 -13.33
N LYS A 315 8.12 -12.43 -12.44
CA LYS A 315 8.14 -12.01 -11.04
C LYS A 315 8.05 -13.22 -10.12
N ALA A 316 8.93 -13.26 -9.13
CA ALA A 316 8.93 -14.25 -8.05
C ALA A 316 9.27 -13.55 -6.73
N GLY A 317 8.27 -13.35 -5.86
CA GLY A 317 8.42 -12.49 -4.69
C GLY A 317 8.83 -11.06 -5.07
N GLY A 318 9.86 -10.51 -4.41
CA GLY A 318 10.44 -9.19 -4.72
C GLY A 318 11.38 -9.18 -5.94
N LEU A 319 11.68 -10.34 -6.54
CA LEU A 319 12.57 -10.44 -7.69
C LEU A 319 11.81 -10.16 -8.98
N THR A 320 12.45 -9.43 -9.90
CA THR A 320 11.95 -9.26 -11.27
C THR A 320 13.03 -9.59 -12.27
N ALA A 321 12.70 -10.42 -13.25
CA ALA A 321 13.54 -10.65 -14.42
C ALA A 321 12.84 -10.16 -15.67
N ARG A 322 13.63 -9.68 -16.62
CA ARG A 322 13.15 -9.18 -17.90
C ARG A 322 14.02 -9.76 -19.00
N GLY A 323 13.40 -10.08 -20.12
CA GLY A 323 14.15 -10.52 -21.29
C GLY A 323 13.28 -10.56 -22.52
N ALA A 324 13.81 -11.18 -23.56
CA ALA A 324 13.10 -11.39 -24.80
C ALA A 324 13.29 -12.83 -25.27
N VAL A 325 12.30 -13.32 -26.02
CA VAL A 325 12.35 -14.58 -26.74
C VAL A 325 12.06 -14.32 -28.21
N THR A 326 12.78 -15.01 -29.09
CA THR A 326 12.53 -15.04 -30.52
C THR A 326 11.81 -16.34 -30.84
N LEU A 327 10.58 -16.24 -31.33
CA LEU A 327 9.81 -17.38 -31.79
C LEU A 327 9.93 -17.49 -33.31
N VAL A 328 10.27 -18.69 -33.79
CA VAL A 328 10.36 -19.01 -35.22
C VAL A 328 9.47 -20.23 -35.45
N ARG A 329 8.51 -20.07 -36.35
CA ARG A 329 7.67 -21.14 -36.89
C ARG A 329 7.94 -21.28 -38.37
#